data_AF-A0A8T2RDP4-F1
#
_entry.id   AF-A0A8T2RDP4-F1
#
_cell.length_a   1.000
_cell.length_b   1.000
_cell.length_c   1.000
_cell.angle_alpha   90.00
_cell.angle_beta   90.00
_cell.angle_gamma   90.00
#
_symmetry.space_group_name_H-M   'P 1'
#
loop_
_entity.id
_entity.type
_entity.pdbx_description
1 polymer ?
#
loop_
_entity_poly.entity_id
_entity_poly.type
_entity_poly.pdbx_seq_one_letter_code
_entity_poly.pdbx_strand_id
1 'polypeptide(L)'
;MDLEAYTVQDLSCRKELNRWFLKQFDTGPSKLVAEEGKSKCSWVSLDDVTNRYGRGESEKTYHNRVIELQRLRSIFGISERQWVEAQVENAKQQAILATAKLQYSADEAHVHSDLHLLRRRNVEIGNELYNLLQKGEKLFSEVIPKLCSELAQLQDTYILQGDYDLRVMRQEYYISQQKQFIIHLINQLARHRFLQVACHLEKKTMNGANELLRVIEAELVSFSQITSGRVEKCFALIQAAADVQEQGAVDDRDKLLHQVRDLLIIHADDQGTSPIYVSAPGIVQQINSLNFESQHLKLELTTSLLDEKMKCINELCDIIQRLQQLLFASSTTAQPVLSPWPLMKELAEMEKVNSQLSIALEEVTREHREKAEIVKHHPHEVGRERQVFVDFFCGPERLRNQVRELTARVKALQI
;
A
#
# COMPACT_ATOMS: atom_id res chain seq x y z
N MET A 1 32.04 4.41 -1.23
CA MET A 1 31.32 4.71 -2.48
C MET A 1 31.12 6.23 -2.58
N ASP A 2 31.45 6.87 -3.70
CA ASP A 2 31.20 8.31 -3.88
C ASP A 2 29.71 8.56 -4.16
N LEU A 3 29.04 9.24 -3.23
CA LEU A 3 27.61 9.50 -3.26
C LEU A 3 27.27 10.89 -3.85
N GLU A 4 28.28 11.67 -4.25
CA GLU A 4 28.08 13.02 -4.79
C GLU A 4 27.25 13.00 -6.08
N ALA A 5 27.47 12.02 -6.96
CA ALA A 5 26.67 11.86 -8.18
C ALA A 5 25.17 11.62 -7.87
N TYR A 6 24.87 10.85 -6.81
CA TYR A 6 23.49 10.56 -6.41
C TYR A 6 22.80 11.79 -5.79
N THR A 7 23.51 12.54 -4.94
CA THR A 7 22.94 13.75 -4.31
C THR A 7 22.66 14.85 -5.33
N VAL A 8 23.53 15.02 -6.33
CA VAL A 8 23.31 15.93 -7.45
C VAL A 8 22.07 15.53 -8.27
N GLN A 9 21.92 14.24 -8.54
CA GLN A 9 20.76 13.73 -9.29
C GLN A 9 19.44 13.88 -8.50
N ASP A 10 19.44 13.62 -7.19
CA ASP A 10 18.24 13.79 -6.33
C ASP A 10 17.82 15.26 -6.23
N LEU A 11 18.79 16.18 -6.12
CA LEU A 11 18.53 17.62 -6.13
C LEU A 11 17.93 18.08 -7.46
N SER A 12 18.41 17.55 -8.58
CA SER A 12 17.85 17.84 -9.90
C SER A 12 16.41 17.33 -10.03
N CYS A 13 16.17 16.07 -9.64
CA CYS A 13 14.84 15.46 -9.65
C CYS A 13 13.85 16.23 -8.78
N ARG A 14 14.27 16.70 -7.59
CA ARG A 14 13.46 17.53 -6.70
C ARG A 14 13.09 18.88 -7.32
N LYS A 15 14.02 19.52 -8.04
CA LYS A 15 13.75 20.77 -8.77
C LYS A 15 12.74 20.57 -9.90
N GLU A 16 12.87 19.49 -10.65
CA GLU A 16 11.92 19.16 -11.72
C GLU A 16 10.52 18.84 -11.19
N LEU A 17 10.43 18.10 -10.09
CA LEU A 17 9.18 17.76 -9.42
C LEU A 17 8.48 19.00 -8.87
N ASN A 18 9.22 19.94 -8.27
CA ASN A 18 8.67 21.23 -7.85
C ASN A 18 8.19 22.06 -9.03
N ARG A 19 8.94 22.09 -10.14
CA ARG A 19 8.52 22.80 -11.36
C ARG A 19 7.25 22.19 -11.96
N TRP A 20 7.14 20.87 -11.96
CA TRP A 20 5.94 20.16 -12.40
C TRP A 20 4.75 20.47 -11.49
N PHE A 21 4.95 20.48 -10.17
CA PHE A 21 3.92 20.83 -9.19
C PHE A 21 3.38 22.25 -9.43
N LEU A 22 4.27 23.25 -9.53
CA LEU A 22 3.87 24.63 -9.80
C LEU A 22 3.08 24.74 -11.13
N LYS A 23 3.51 24.03 -12.19
CA LYS A 23 2.82 24.02 -13.49
C LYS A 23 1.41 23.40 -13.41
N GLN A 24 1.19 22.40 -12.57
CA GLN A 24 -0.11 21.71 -12.51
C GLN A 24 -1.09 22.36 -11.51
N PHE A 25 -0.58 22.96 -10.43
CA PHE A 25 -1.43 23.44 -9.33
C PHE A 25 -1.58 24.97 -9.28
N ASP A 26 -0.59 25.78 -9.67
CA ASP A 26 -0.71 27.26 -9.62
C ASP A 26 -1.46 27.84 -10.82
N THR A 27 -1.39 27.20 -11.99
CA THR A 27 -2.06 27.71 -13.21
C THR A 27 -3.57 27.53 -13.23
N GLY A 28 -4.14 26.81 -12.24
CA GLY A 28 -5.57 26.60 -12.08
C GLY A 28 -6.21 25.74 -13.19
N PRO A 29 -7.33 25.06 -12.89
CA PRO A 29 -7.96 24.07 -13.77
C PRO A 29 -8.89 24.74 -14.80
N SER A 30 -9.05 26.07 -14.71
CA SER A 30 -10.00 26.85 -15.50
C SER A 30 -9.64 26.90 -16.98
N LYS A 31 -8.35 26.72 -17.35
CA LYS A 31 -7.92 26.61 -18.74
C LYS A 31 -7.84 25.16 -19.23
N LEU A 32 -7.29 24.24 -18.45
CA LEU A 32 -7.05 22.86 -18.87
C LEU A 32 -8.33 22.01 -18.99
N VAL A 33 -9.28 22.13 -18.05
CA VAL A 33 -10.55 21.36 -18.13
C VAL A 33 -11.52 21.98 -19.13
N ALA A 34 -11.37 23.26 -19.46
CA ALA A 34 -12.11 23.89 -20.56
C ALA A 34 -11.60 23.45 -21.95
N GLU A 35 -10.36 22.96 -22.05
CA GLU A 35 -9.76 22.49 -23.31
C GLU A 35 -9.87 20.97 -23.47
N GLU A 36 -9.64 20.18 -22.42
CA GLU A 36 -9.81 18.71 -22.45
C GLU A 36 -11.26 18.26 -22.21
N GLY A 37 -12.08 19.05 -21.51
CA GLY A 37 -13.51 18.78 -21.38
C GLY A 37 -14.26 18.96 -22.71
N LYS A 38 -13.75 19.81 -23.61
CA LYS A 38 -14.28 19.98 -24.98
C LYS A 38 -14.05 18.76 -25.87
N SER A 39 -13.01 17.97 -25.62
CA SER A 39 -12.68 16.79 -26.44
C SER A 39 -13.27 15.49 -25.90
N LYS A 40 -13.64 15.42 -24.61
CA LYS A 40 -14.27 14.24 -23.99
C LYS A 40 -15.78 14.34 -23.78
N CYS A 41 -16.36 15.54 -23.69
CA CYS A 41 -17.82 15.70 -23.74
C CYS A 41 -18.27 15.81 -25.19
N SER A 42 -18.67 14.70 -25.79
CA SER A 42 -19.27 14.64 -27.13
C SER A 42 -20.69 15.22 -27.21
N TRP A 43 -21.15 15.92 -26.18
CA TRP A 43 -22.53 16.38 -26.09
C TRP A 43 -22.53 17.90 -25.98
N VAL A 44 -22.85 18.50 -27.12
CA VAL A 44 -23.03 19.93 -27.36
C VAL A 44 -21.71 20.71 -27.32
N SER A 45 -20.99 20.67 -28.45
CA SER A 45 -20.23 21.85 -28.88
C SER A 45 -21.21 23.03 -28.90
N LEU A 46 -21.12 23.92 -27.92
CA LEU A 46 -21.84 25.20 -27.93
C LEU A 46 -21.38 26.11 -29.10
N ASP A 47 -20.37 25.66 -29.86
CA ASP A 47 -19.88 26.21 -31.12
C ASP A 47 -20.34 25.40 -32.35
N ASP A 48 -21.44 24.65 -32.28
CA ASP A 48 -22.02 24.03 -33.48
C ASP A 48 -22.63 25.12 -34.39
N VAL A 49 -21.77 25.68 -35.24
CA VAL A 49 -22.04 26.67 -36.29
C VAL A 49 -22.97 26.12 -37.39
N THR A 50 -23.57 24.94 -37.20
CA THR A 50 -24.49 24.31 -38.15
C THR A 50 -25.93 24.81 -38.06
N ASN A 51 -26.29 25.64 -37.09
CA ASN A 51 -27.58 26.36 -37.06
C ASN A 51 -27.56 27.69 -37.85
N ARG A 52 -26.75 27.80 -38.91
CA ARG A 52 -26.78 28.90 -39.87
C ARG A 52 -27.91 28.78 -40.91
N TYR A 53 -29.15 28.46 -40.56
CA TYR A 53 -30.26 28.70 -41.50
C TYR A 53 -31.58 28.98 -40.76
N GLY A 54 -31.78 30.24 -40.41
CA GLY A 54 -33.05 30.71 -39.87
C GLY A 54 -33.01 32.16 -39.40
N ARG A 55 -32.93 33.09 -40.36
CA ARG A 55 -33.11 34.55 -40.22
C ARG A 55 -31.82 35.35 -39.96
N GLY A 56 -31.35 36.03 -41.01
CA GLY A 56 -30.09 36.77 -41.11
C GLY A 56 -29.83 37.77 -39.97
N GLU A 57 -28.97 37.36 -39.04
CA GLU A 57 -28.29 38.27 -38.13
C GLU A 57 -26.78 38.02 -38.17
N SER A 58 -26.00 39.09 -38.12
CA SER A 58 -24.54 39.04 -38.20
C SER A 58 -23.91 38.30 -37.00
N GLU A 59 -22.74 37.69 -37.18
CA GLU A 59 -21.97 37.06 -36.09
C GLU A 59 -21.72 38.03 -34.91
N LYS A 60 -21.61 39.34 -35.19
CA LYS A 60 -21.46 40.40 -34.19
C LYS A 60 -22.70 40.55 -33.31
N THR A 61 -23.90 40.45 -33.87
CA THR A 61 -25.17 40.52 -33.11
C THR A 61 -25.37 39.30 -32.22
N TYR A 62 -24.95 38.11 -32.66
CA TYR A 62 -24.97 36.91 -31.84
C TYR A 62 -23.98 37.01 -30.66
N HIS A 63 -22.74 37.42 -30.94
CA HIS A 63 -21.72 37.60 -29.89
C HIS A 63 -22.14 38.64 -28.84
N ASN A 64 -22.74 39.75 -29.28
CA ASN A 64 -23.28 40.76 -28.37
C ASN A 64 -24.44 40.23 -27.51
N ARG A 65 -25.31 39.37 -28.06
CA ARG A 65 -26.38 38.72 -27.27
C ARG A 65 -25.85 37.71 -26.27
N VAL A 66 -24.79 36.97 -26.60
CA VAL A 66 -24.14 36.04 -25.66
C VAL A 66 -23.50 36.81 -24.49
N ILE A 67 -22.79 37.91 -24.78
CA ILE A 67 -22.22 38.78 -23.74
C ILE A 67 -23.34 39.36 -22.85
N GLU A 68 -24.43 39.83 -23.46
CA GLU A 68 -25.54 40.40 -22.70
C GLU A 68 -26.29 39.35 -21.87
N LEU A 69 -26.46 38.12 -22.37
CA LEU A 69 -27.00 37.00 -21.59
C LEU A 69 -26.08 36.63 -20.43
N GLN A 70 -24.76 36.70 -20.62
CA GLN A 70 -23.79 36.44 -19.56
C GLN A 70 -23.79 37.55 -18.50
N ARG A 71 -23.98 38.81 -18.90
CA ARG A 71 -24.20 39.95 -17.99
C ARG A 71 -25.52 39.80 -17.22
N LEU A 72 -26.61 39.44 -17.89
CA LEU A 72 -27.90 39.22 -17.24
C LEU A 72 -27.83 38.06 -16.26
N ARG A 73 -27.15 36.95 -16.61
CA ARG A 73 -26.96 35.80 -15.71
C ARG A 73 -26.13 36.15 -14.46
N SER A 74 -25.13 37.03 -14.58
CA SER A 74 -24.33 37.45 -13.42
C SER A 74 -25.09 38.41 -12.49
N ILE A 75 -25.96 39.26 -13.04
CA ILE A 75 -26.76 40.21 -12.26
C ILE A 75 -28.00 39.54 -11.66
N PHE A 76 -28.64 38.62 -12.38
CA PHE A 76 -29.93 38.01 -12.00
C PHE A 76 -29.89 37.38 -10.61
N GLY A 77 -28.86 36.57 -10.31
CA GLY A 77 -28.76 35.93 -9.00
C GLY A 77 -28.55 36.91 -7.84
N ILE A 78 -27.89 38.05 -8.07
CA ILE A 78 -27.72 39.09 -7.04
C ILE A 78 -29.02 39.87 -6.87
N SER A 79 -29.67 40.25 -7.96
CA SER A 79 -30.93 41.00 -7.92
C SER A 79 -32.08 40.18 -7.33
N GLU A 80 -32.15 38.88 -7.63
CA GLU A 80 -33.17 37.98 -7.11
C GLU A 80 -33.00 37.79 -5.60
N ARG A 81 -31.76 37.60 -5.13
CA ARG A 81 -31.46 37.56 -3.70
C ARG A 81 -31.87 38.84 -2.99
N GLN A 82 -31.47 40.00 -3.53
CA GLN A 82 -31.83 41.30 -2.95
C GLN A 82 -33.34 41.52 -2.91
N TRP A 83 -34.06 41.06 -3.93
CA TRP A 83 -35.52 41.13 -3.96
C TRP A 83 -36.15 40.25 -2.89
N VAL A 84 -35.68 39.00 -2.73
CA VAL A 84 -36.14 38.09 -1.66
C VAL A 84 -35.83 38.68 -0.28
N GLU A 85 -34.62 39.18 -0.06
CA GLU A 85 -34.22 39.83 1.20
C GLU A 85 -35.11 41.03 1.53
N ALA A 86 -35.40 41.89 0.54
CA ALA A 86 -36.31 43.02 0.71
C ALA A 86 -37.74 42.57 1.02
N GLN A 87 -38.22 41.49 0.39
CA GLN A 87 -39.55 40.95 0.65
C GLN A 87 -39.65 40.35 2.07
N VAL A 88 -38.60 39.66 2.52
CA VAL A 88 -38.50 39.11 3.88
C VAL A 88 -38.48 40.24 4.91
N GLU A 89 -37.66 41.28 4.71
CA GLU A 89 -37.60 42.40 5.67
C GLU A 89 -38.92 43.19 5.71
N ASN A 90 -39.59 43.37 4.56
CA ASN A 90 -40.93 43.98 4.52
C ASN A 90 -41.95 43.13 5.28
N ALA A 91 -41.99 41.81 5.07
CA ALA A 91 -42.89 40.92 5.80
C ALA A 91 -42.63 40.97 7.32
N LYS A 92 -41.35 41.03 7.72
CA LYS A 92 -40.94 41.17 9.12
C LYS A 92 -41.38 42.52 9.71
N GLN A 93 -41.21 43.62 8.98
CA GLN A 93 -41.68 44.94 9.39
C GLN A 93 -43.21 44.98 9.52
N GLN A 94 -43.93 44.36 8.60
CA GLN A 94 -45.40 44.23 8.66
C GLN A 94 -45.84 43.41 9.88
N ALA A 95 -45.15 42.32 10.20
CA ALA A 95 -45.42 41.53 11.39
C ALA A 95 -45.17 42.34 12.67
N ILE A 96 -44.04 43.06 12.75
CA ILE A 96 -43.73 43.95 13.89
C ILE A 96 -44.83 45.01 14.04
N LEU A 97 -45.22 45.65 12.95
CA LEU A 97 -46.27 46.67 12.94
C LEU A 97 -47.63 46.09 13.37
N ALA A 98 -47.98 44.88 12.92
CA ALA A 98 -49.17 44.16 13.36
C ALA A 98 -49.13 43.83 14.85
N THR A 99 -48.00 43.35 15.37
CA THR A 99 -47.82 43.08 16.80
C THR A 99 -47.89 44.34 17.65
N ALA A 100 -47.28 45.44 17.19
CA ALA A 100 -47.34 46.74 17.87
C ALA A 100 -48.76 47.33 17.86
N LYS A 101 -49.51 47.18 16.75
CA LYS A 101 -50.94 47.55 16.69
C LYS A 101 -51.78 46.71 17.64
N LEU A 102 -51.51 45.40 17.72
CA LEU A 102 -52.19 44.52 18.66
C LEU A 102 -51.89 44.92 20.10
N GLN A 103 -50.63 45.19 20.45
CA GLN A 103 -50.22 45.68 21.77
C GLN A 103 -50.86 47.03 22.11
N TYR A 104 -50.80 48.00 21.19
CA TYR A 104 -51.48 49.29 21.35
C TYR A 104 -52.98 49.12 21.61
N SER A 105 -53.65 48.27 20.84
CA SER A 105 -55.08 47.99 21.02
C SER A 105 -55.40 47.17 22.27
N ALA A 106 -54.43 46.39 22.78
CA ALA A 106 -54.56 45.64 24.03
C ALA A 106 -54.39 46.58 25.23
N ASP A 107 -53.47 47.54 25.15
CA ASP A 107 -53.26 48.59 26.15
C ASP A 107 -54.43 49.58 26.16
N GLU A 108 -54.97 49.96 24.99
CA GLU A 108 -56.20 50.76 24.85
C GLU A 108 -57.42 50.04 25.46
N ALA A 109 -57.53 48.72 25.25
CA ALA A 109 -58.59 47.90 25.85
C ALA A 109 -58.38 47.69 27.37
N HIS A 110 -57.15 47.66 27.86
CA HIS A 110 -56.84 47.61 29.30
C HIS A 110 -57.26 48.89 30.00
N VAL A 111 -57.19 50.03 29.29
CA VAL A 111 -57.65 51.31 29.82
C VAL A 111 -59.18 51.38 29.84
N HIS A 112 -59.91 50.90 28.81
CA HIS A 112 -61.39 50.99 28.73
C HIS A 112 -62.12 49.78 28.07
N SER A 113 -62.18 48.57 28.65
CA SER A 113 -63.04 47.49 28.08
C SER A 113 -63.68 46.51 29.07
N ASP A 114 -65.00 46.32 28.89
CA ASP A 114 -65.83 45.31 29.55
C ASP A 114 -65.45 43.87 29.17
N LEU A 115 -65.53 42.96 30.14
CA LEU A 115 -65.23 41.51 30.05
C LEU A 115 -65.87 40.80 28.83
N HIS A 116 -67.02 41.27 28.36
CA HIS A 116 -67.72 40.69 27.21
C HIS A 116 -67.02 40.98 25.86
N LEU A 117 -66.39 42.14 25.69
CA LEU A 117 -65.63 42.47 24.48
C LEU A 117 -64.35 41.65 24.40
N LEU A 118 -63.68 41.42 25.55
CA LEU A 118 -62.51 40.55 25.64
C LEU A 118 -62.85 39.10 25.29
N ARG A 119 -64.00 38.57 25.72
CA ARG A 119 -64.44 37.22 25.33
C ARG A 119 -64.69 37.09 23.82
N ARG A 120 -65.34 38.09 23.21
CA ARG A 120 -65.60 38.08 21.76
C ARG A 120 -64.28 38.11 20.98
N ARG A 121 -63.36 38.98 21.37
CA ARG A 121 -62.04 39.10 20.73
C ARG A 121 -61.20 37.83 20.89
N ASN A 122 -61.29 37.14 22.03
CA ASN A 122 -60.58 35.87 22.23
C ASN A 122 -61.10 34.75 21.30
N VAL A 123 -62.41 34.72 21.02
CA VAL A 123 -62.99 33.80 20.04
C VAL A 123 -62.56 34.17 18.61
N GLU A 124 -62.51 35.46 18.28
CA GLU A 124 -62.02 35.93 16.98
C GLU A 124 -60.54 35.58 16.75
N ILE A 125 -59.68 35.82 17.74
CA ILE A 125 -58.25 35.42 17.70
C ILE A 125 -58.10 33.89 17.62
N GLY A 126 -58.93 33.14 18.35
CA GLY A 126 -58.94 31.67 18.27
C GLY A 126 -59.27 31.18 16.86
N ASN A 127 -60.24 31.82 16.20
CA ASN A 127 -60.59 31.50 14.81
C ASN A 127 -59.49 31.92 13.82
N GLU A 128 -58.84 33.06 14.03
CA GLU A 128 -57.69 33.50 13.22
C GLU A 128 -56.50 32.55 13.37
N LEU A 129 -56.19 32.11 14.59
CA LEU A 129 -55.14 31.12 14.85
C LEU A 129 -55.45 29.79 14.18
N TYR A 130 -56.70 29.32 14.24
CA TYR A 130 -57.12 28.10 13.55
C TYR A 130 -56.97 28.24 12.03
N ASN A 131 -57.37 29.37 11.46
CA ASN A 131 -57.21 29.65 10.03
C ASN A 131 -55.74 29.74 9.61
N LEU A 132 -54.86 30.28 10.45
CA LEU A 132 -53.42 30.33 10.20
C LEU A 132 -52.77 28.95 10.30
N LEU A 133 -53.16 28.14 11.29
CA LEU A 133 -52.74 26.74 11.41
C LEU A 133 -53.13 25.94 10.17
N GLN A 134 -54.37 26.08 9.69
CA GLN A 134 -54.84 25.40 8.51
C GLN A 134 -54.11 25.85 7.23
N LYS A 135 -53.76 27.15 7.13
CA LYS A 135 -52.91 27.65 6.03
C LYS A 135 -51.49 27.10 6.12
N GLY A 136 -50.94 27.00 7.32
CA GLY A 136 -49.63 26.38 7.59
C GLY A 136 -49.62 24.92 7.14
N GLU A 137 -50.61 24.13 7.57
CA GLU A 137 -50.74 22.73 7.15
C GLU A 137 -50.84 22.60 5.63
N LYS A 138 -51.65 23.43 4.95
CA LYS A 138 -51.75 23.43 3.48
C LYS A 138 -50.42 23.75 2.78
N LEU A 139 -49.63 24.68 3.33
CA LEU A 139 -48.30 24.97 2.78
C LEU A 139 -47.36 23.77 2.92
N PHE A 140 -47.37 23.08 4.06
CA PHE A 140 -46.53 21.91 4.32
C PHE A 140 -46.98 20.66 3.58
N SER A 141 -48.28 20.43 3.44
CA SER A 141 -48.83 19.22 2.83
C SER A 141 -48.93 19.30 1.32
N GLU A 142 -49.18 20.49 0.76
CA GLU A 142 -49.46 20.63 -0.68
C GLU A 142 -48.43 21.49 -1.40
N VAL A 143 -48.09 22.68 -0.91
CA VAL A 143 -47.30 23.65 -1.70
C VAL A 143 -45.82 23.30 -1.71
N ILE A 144 -45.23 23.01 -0.54
CA ILE A 144 -43.81 22.65 -0.44
C ILE A 144 -43.52 21.32 -1.17
N PRO A 145 -44.31 20.24 -1.00
CA PRO A 145 -44.08 19.00 -1.73
C PRO A 145 -44.22 19.16 -3.25
N LYS A 146 -45.17 19.98 -3.71
CA LYS A 146 -45.30 20.30 -5.15
C LYS A 146 -44.07 21.04 -5.67
N LEU A 147 -43.60 22.08 -4.99
CA LEU A 147 -42.39 22.82 -5.37
C LEU A 147 -41.14 21.92 -5.33
N CYS A 148 -41.01 21.04 -4.35
CA CYS A 148 -39.92 20.05 -4.31
C CYS A 148 -40.00 19.05 -5.46
N SER A 149 -41.21 18.64 -5.86
CA SER A 149 -41.40 17.78 -7.03
C SER A 149 -41.10 18.48 -8.35
N GLU A 150 -41.44 19.77 -8.47
CA GLU A 150 -41.10 20.62 -9.62
C GLU A 150 -39.58 20.87 -9.69
N LEU A 151 -38.92 21.11 -8.56
CA LEU A 151 -37.47 21.19 -8.47
C LEU A 151 -36.78 19.88 -8.84
N ALA A 152 -37.31 18.74 -8.39
CA ALA A 152 -36.79 17.42 -8.79
C ALA A 152 -36.94 17.18 -10.30
N GLN A 153 -38.06 17.58 -10.89
CA GLN A 153 -38.26 17.53 -12.35
C GLN A 153 -37.32 18.49 -13.11
N LEU A 154 -36.98 19.64 -12.53
CA LEU A 154 -35.98 20.56 -13.09
C LEU A 154 -34.55 20.03 -12.93
N GLN A 155 -34.30 19.17 -11.95
CA GLN A 155 -32.99 18.55 -11.74
C GLN A 155 -32.63 17.56 -12.87
N ASP A 156 -33.64 16.98 -13.53
CA ASP A 156 -33.50 16.16 -14.75
C ASP A 156 -33.22 17.01 -16.02
N THR A 157 -33.11 18.33 -15.91
CA THR A 157 -32.70 19.17 -17.04
C THR A 157 -31.20 19.06 -17.29
N TYR A 158 -30.84 18.68 -18.52
CA TYR A 158 -29.47 18.46 -18.99
C TYR A 158 -28.47 19.59 -18.70
N ILE A 159 -28.94 20.83 -18.50
CA ILE A 159 -28.11 22.00 -18.24
C ILE A 159 -27.50 21.96 -16.83
N LEU A 160 -28.28 21.54 -15.83
CA LEU A 160 -27.80 21.41 -14.44
C LEU A 160 -26.88 20.19 -14.30
N GLN A 161 -27.21 19.07 -14.96
CA GLN A 161 -26.36 17.88 -14.98
C GLN A 161 -24.98 18.18 -15.59
N GLY A 162 -24.91 18.92 -16.70
CA GLY A 162 -23.63 19.31 -17.33
C GLY A 162 -22.71 20.12 -16.41
N ASP A 163 -23.27 21.01 -15.58
CA ASP A 163 -22.48 21.79 -14.60
C ASP A 163 -21.95 20.91 -13.45
N TYR A 164 -22.66 19.86 -13.05
CA TYR A 164 -22.18 18.88 -12.05
C TYR A 164 -21.13 17.94 -12.64
N ASP A 165 -21.33 17.43 -13.85
CA ASP A 165 -20.37 16.57 -14.54
C ASP A 165 -19.04 17.31 -14.77
N LEU A 166 -19.10 18.60 -15.14
CA LEU A 166 -17.91 19.46 -15.23
C LEU A 166 -17.20 19.62 -13.89
N ARG A 167 -17.93 19.70 -12.77
CA ARG A 167 -17.32 19.77 -11.43
C ARG A 167 -16.67 18.44 -11.03
N VAL A 168 -17.33 17.31 -11.29
CA VAL A 168 -16.80 15.97 -11.03
C VAL A 168 -15.54 15.74 -11.86
N MET A 169 -15.56 16.05 -13.16
CA MET A 169 -14.39 15.91 -14.04
C MET A 169 -13.20 16.77 -13.58
N ARG A 170 -13.44 17.99 -13.09
CA ARG A 170 -12.38 18.81 -12.47
C ARG A 170 -11.78 18.14 -11.25
N GLN A 171 -12.63 17.60 -10.37
CA GLN A 171 -12.19 16.92 -9.15
C GLN A 171 -11.43 15.63 -9.47
N GLU A 172 -11.89 14.82 -10.41
CA GLU A 172 -11.22 13.61 -10.84
C GLU A 172 -9.85 13.90 -11.46
N TYR A 173 -9.73 14.95 -12.28
CA TYR A 173 -8.46 15.40 -12.80
C TYR A 173 -7.49 15.78 -11.67
N TYR A 174 -7.94 16.57 -10.68
CA TYR A 174 -7.12 16.93 -9.52
C TYR A 174 -6.65 15.70 -8.73
N ILE A 175 -7.57 14.77 -8.46
CA ILE A 175 -7.25 13.55 -7.73
C ILE A 175 -6.24 12.71 -8.53
N SER A 176 -6.38 12.63 -9.85
CA SER A 176 -5.44 11.92 -10.73
C SER A 176 -4.04 12.53 -10.68
N GLN A 177 -3.92 13.86 -10.81
CA GLN A 177 -2.63 14.56 -10.74
C GLN A 177 -2.00 14.45 -9.33
N GLN A 178 -2.81 14.54 -8.27
CA GLN A 178 -2.34 14.32 -6.90
C GLN A 178 -1.80 12.90 -6.69
N LYS A 179 -2.49 11.88 -7.21
CA LYS A 179 -2.01 10.49 -7.16
C LYS A 179 -0.67 10.32 -7.86
N GLN A 180 -0.50 10.91 -9.05
CA GLN A 180 0.79 10.87 -9.77
C GLN A 180 1.90 11.54 -8.97
N PHE A 181 1.64 12.70 -8.38
CA PHE A 181 2.59 13.41 -7.53
C PHE A 181 3.01 12.59 -6.31
N ILE A 182 2.04 11.98 -5.62
CA ILE A 182 2.27 11.10 -4.48
C ILE A 182 3.16 9.92 -4.88
N ILE A 183 2.90 9.29 -6.04
CA ILE A 183 3.74 8.18 -6.54
C ILE A 183 5.19 8.64 -6.75
N HIS A 184 5.41 9.81 -7.35
CA HIS A 184 6.76 10.34 -7.51
C HIS A 184 7.47 10.60 -6.18
N LEU A 185 6.77 11.13 -5.18
CA LEU A 185 7.31 11.35 -3.83
C LEU A 185 7.63 10.02 -3.11
N ILE A 186 6.75 9.03 -3.21
CA ILE A 186 6.97 7.70 -2.65
C ILE A 186 8.21 7.07 -3.27
N ASN A 187 8.37 7.18 -4.59
CA ASN A 187 9.54 6.66 -5.30
C ASN A 187 10.84 7.37 -4.87
N GLN A 188 10.81 8.68 -4.68
CA GLN A 188 11.96 9.43 -4.16
C GLN A 188 12.34 8.98 -2.74
N LEU A 189 11.33 8.85 -1.86
CA LEU A 189 11.54 8.36 -0.50
C LEU A 189 12.10 6.93 -0.47
N ALA A 190 11.55 6.03 -1.30
CA ALA A 190 11.99 4.64 -1.39
C ALA A 190 13.46 4.55 -1.82
N ARG A 191 13.88 5.34 -2.82
CA ARG A 191 15.29 5.40 -3.25
C ARG A 191 16.21 5.86 -2.13
N HIS A 192 15.82 6.91 -1.39
CA HIS A 192 16.62 7.41 -0.28
C HIS A 192 16.73 6.38 0.85
N ARG A 193 15.61 5.72 1.21
CA ARG A 193 15.59 4.67 2.23
C ARG A 193 16.43 3.46 1.82
N PHE A 194 16.34 3.04 0.56
CA PHE A 194 17.16 1.95 0.03
C PHE A 194 18.66 2.26 0.16
N LEU A 195 19.06 3.47 -0.24
CA LEU A 195 20.46 3.90 -0.12
C LEU A 195 20.92 3.96 1.33
N GLN A 196 20.08 4.46 2.24
CA GLN A 196 20.37 4.50 3.67
C GLN A 196 20.61 3.09 4.24
N VAL A 197 19.78 2.11 3.85
CA VAL A 197 19.95 0.70 4.24
C VAL A 197 21.24 0.13 3.66
N ALA A 198 21.53 0.38 2.39
CA ALA A 198 22.77 -0.07 1.75
C ALA A 198 24.03 0.48 2.46
N CYS A 199 24.06 1.78 2.75
CA CYS A 199 25.18 2.39 3.51
C CYS A 199 25.31 1.80 4.92
N HIS A 200 24.20 1.50 5.59
CA HIS A 200 24.23 0.88 6.90
C HIS A 200 24.79 -0.55 6.86
N LEU A 201 24.41 -1.34 5.84
CA LEU A 201 24.94 -2.68 5.61
C LEU A 201 26.43 -2.65 5.29
N GLU A 202 26.88 -1.75 4.41
CA GLU A 202 28.30 -1.56 4.09
C GLU A 202 29.11 -1.16 5.34
N LYS A 203 28.59 -0.26 6.16
CA LYS A 203 29.24 0.09 7.44
C LYS A 203 29.35 -1.12 8.37
N LYS A 204 28.31 -1.96 8.45
CA LYS A 204 28.32 -3.17 9.28
C LYS A 204 29.36 -4.19 8.78
N THR A 205 29.48 -4.40 7.47
CA THR A 205 30.48 -5.31 6.91
C THR A 205 31.90 -4.79 7.10
N MET A 206 32.14 -3.48 6.88
CA MET A 206 33.44 -2.84 7.16
C MET A 206 33.82 -2.96 8.64
N ASN A 207 32.88 -2.73 9.55
CA ASN A 207 33.13 -2.91 10.99
C ASN A 207 33.45 -4.36 11.34
N GLY A 208 32.76 -5.33 10.74
CA GLY A 208 33.06 -6.75 10.93
C GLY A 208 34.46 -7.13 10.43
N ALA A 209 34.86 -6.63 9.26
CA ALA A 209 36.22 -6.82 8.75
C ALA A 209 37.28 -6.17 9.66
N ASN A 210 37.01 -4.97 10.17
CA ASN A 210 37.91 -4.28 11.09
C ASN A 210 38.08 -5.05 12.42
N GLU A 211 37.01 -5.63 12.96
CA GLU A 211 37.11 -6.45 14.17
C GLU A 211 37.95 -7.72 13.93
N LEU A 212 37.78 -8.39 12.79
CA LEU A 212 38.62 -9.53 12.41
C LEU A 212 40.09 -9.14 12.24
N LEU A 213 40.38 -8.00 11.60
CA LEU A 213 41.74 -7.48 11.48
C LEU A 213 42.35 -7.18 12.84
N ARG A 214 41.58 -6.65 13.78
CA ARG A 214 42.03 -6.37 15.15
C ARG A 214 42.38 -7.66 15.91
N VAL A 215 41.62 -8.73 15.71
CA VAL A 215 41.93 -10.05 16.29
C VAL A 215 43.23 -10.61 15.69
N ILE A 216 43.39 -10.56 14.37
CA ILE A 216 44.61 -11.01 13.69
C ILE A 216 45.82 -10.20 14.17
N GLU A 217 45.68 -8.88 14.32
CA GLU A 217 46.74 -8.01 14.85
C GLU A 217 47.14 -8.42 16.27
N ALA A 218 46.16 -8.67 17.16
CA ALA A 218 46.43 -9.13 18.51
C ALA A 218 47.17 -10.48 18.55
N GLU A 219 46.76 -11.43 17.71
CA GLU A 219 47.44 -12.72 17.58
C GLU A 219 48.87 -12.56 17.04
N LEU A 220 49.08 -11.75 16.00
CA LEU A 220 50.41 -11.48 15.43
C LEU A 220 51.34 -10.83 16.45
N VAL A 221 50.84 -9.88 17.24
CA VAL A 221 51.61 -9.27 18.34
C VAL A 221 51.99 -10.33 19.38
N SER A 222 51.06 -11.21 19.78
CA SER A 222 51.36 -12.30 20.70
C SER A 222 52.40 -13.27 20.14
N PHE A 223 52.27 -13.70 18.87
CA PHE A 223 53.24 -14.57 18.20
C PHE A 223 54.63 -13.92 18.11
N SER A 224 54.70 -12.63 17.81
CA SER A 224 55.95 -11.88 17.77
C SER A 224 56.63 -11.86 19.16
N GLN A 225 55.87 -11.59 20.21
CA GLN A 225 56.38 -11.61 21.60
C GLN A 225 56.89 -12.99 22.01
N ILE A 226 56.14 -14.05 21.73
CA ILE A 226 56.55 -15.43 22.02
C ILE A 226 57.83 -15.78 21.25
N THR A 227 57.92 -15.39 19.98
CA THR A 227 59.07 -15.66 19.12
C THR A 227 60.30 -14.89 19.61
N SER A 228 60.17 -13.61 19.97
CA SER A 228 61.25 -12.83 20.58
C SER A 228 61.76 -13.50 21.85
N GLY A 229 60.86 -13.89 22.76
CA GLY A 229 61.26 -14.58 23.99
C GLY A 229 61.93 -15.94 23.75
N ARG A 230 61.57 -16.67 22.67
CA ARG A 230 62.28 -17.89 22.25
C ARG A 230 63.67 -17.59 21.71
N VAL A 231 63.80 -16.58 20.86
CA VAL A 231 65.09 -16.15 20.29
C VAL A 231 66.04 -15.71 21.41
N GLU A 232 65.56 -14.93 22.37
CA GLU A 232 66.33 -14.52 23.56
C GLU A 232 66.81 -15.73 24.37
N LYS A 233 65.94 -16.72 24.61
CA LYS A 233 66.31 -17.97 25.28
C LYS A 233 67.33 -18.80 24.50
N CYS A 234 67.16 -18.94 23.19
CA CYS A 234 68.13 -19.63 22.34
C CYS A 234 69.49 -18.92 22.35
N PHE A 235 69.51 -17.58 22.32
CA PHE A 235 70.73 -16.80 22.41
C PHE A 235 71.43 -17.03 23.76
N ALA A 236 70.68 -17.04 24.86
CA ALA A 236 71.21 -17.38 26.19
C ALA A 236 71.77 -18.80 26.27
N LEU A 237 71.11 -19.78 25.64
CA LEU A 237 71.60 -21.17 25.56
C LEU A 237 72.86 -21.31 24.71
N ILE A 238 72.96 -20.61 23.58
CA ILE A 238 74.18 -20.59 22.74
C ILE A 238 75.34 -19.98 23.53
N GLN A 239 75.08 -18.92 24.28
CA GLN A 239 76.08 -18.28 25.14
C GLN A 239 76.53 -19.22 26.28
N ALA A 240 75.58 -19.93 26.91
CA ALA A 240 75.90 -20.93 27.94
C ALA A 240 76.59 -22.20 27.39
N ALA A 241 76.28 -22.61 26.15
CA ALA A 241 76.91 -23.76 25.50
C ALA A 241 78.33 -23.45 25.01
N ALA A 242 78.62 -22.19 24.65
CA ALA A 242 79.97 -21.75 24.34
C ALA A 242 80.92 -21.80 25.56
N ASP A 243 80.38 -21.81 26.78
CA ASP A 243 81.15 -21.87 28.03
C ASP A 243 81.46 -23.32 28.48
N VAL A 244 80.91 -24.36 27.84
CA VAL A 244 81.10 -25.76 28.23
C VAL A 244 82.00 -26.49 27.23
N GLN A 245 83.22 -26.82 27.68
CA GLN A 245 84.17 -27.65 26.95
C GLN A 245 83.76 -29.13 26.94
N GLU A 246 83.91 -29.79 25.80
CA GLU A 246 83.55 -31.19 25.55
C GLU A 246 84.05 -32.13 26.65
N GLN A 247 83.12 -32.75 27.38
CA GLN A 247 83.41 -33.87 28.27
C GLN A 247 82.99 -35.19 27.61
N GLY A 248 83.97 -36.04 27.37
CA GLY A 248 83.76 -37.47 27.10
C GLY A 248 83.49 -38.24 28.38
N ALA A 249 82.67 -39.29 28.25
CA ALA A 249 82.13 -40.18 29.29
C ALA A 249 81.36 -39.47 30.42
N VAL A 250 80.16 -39.98 30.72
CA VAL A 250 79.35 -39.47 31.83
C VAL A 250 80.04 -39.83 33.14
N ASP A 251 80.39 -38.83 33.96
CA ASP A 251 80.98 -39.03 35.29
C ASP A 251 79.97 -39.76 36.19
N ASP A 252 80.43 -40.78 36.94
CA ASP A 252 79.59 -41.59 37.86
C ASP A 252 78.89 -40.75 38.95
N ARG A 253 79.34 -39.50 39.15
CA ARG A 253 78.71 -38.53 40.05
C ARG A 253 77.46 -37.88 39.45
N ASP A 254 77.27 -37.97 38.15
CA ASP A 254 76.20 -37.27 37.42
C ASP A 254 74.88 -38.05 37.46
N LYS A 255 74.21 -37.96 38.62
CA LYS A 255 72.92 -38.62 38.88
C LYS A 255 71.85 -38.28 37.84
N LEU A 256 71.92 -37.12 37.20
CA LEU A 256 70.92 -36.67 36.23
C LEU A 256 71.04 -37.45 34.92
N LEU A 257 72.25 -37.57 34.36
CA LEU A 257 72.45 -38.33 33.13
C LEU A 257 72.20 -39.83 33.33
N HIS A 258 72.45 -40.36 34.53
CA HIS A 258 72.03 -41.71 34.90
C HIS A 258 70.51 -41.86 35.01
N GLN A 259 69.79 -40.89 35.59
CA GLN A 259 68.31 -40.90 35.62
C GLN A 259 67.71 -40.81 34.22
N VAL A 260 68.28 -39.96 33.35
CA VAL A 260 67.86 -39.86 31.95
C VAL A 260 68.08 -41.18 31.22
N ARG A 261 69.22 -41.85 31.42
CA ARG A 261 69.46 -43.21 30.92
C ARG A 261 68.37 -44.18 31.40
N ASP A 262 68.06 -44.18 32.69
CA ASP A 262 67.08 -45.11 33.26
C ASP A 262 65.68 -44.89 32.69
N LEU A 263 65.27 -43.64 32.48
CA LEU A 263 64.01 -43.30 31.80
C LEU A 263 64.00 -43.74 30.34
N LEU A 264 65.12 -43.64 29.64
CA LEU A 264 65.26 -44.09 28.24
C LEU A 264 65.23 -45.62 28.14
N ILE A 265 65.82 -46.34 29.11
CA ILE A 265 65.76 -47.82 29.18
C ILE A 265 64.33 -48.30 29.41
N ILE A 266 63.52 -47.60 30.22
CA ILE A 266 62.11 -47.95 30.46
C ILE A 266 61.27 -47.87 29.18
N HIS A 267 61.66 -47.05 28.19
CA HIS A 267 60.96 -46.94 26.91
C HIS A 267 61.47 -47.94 25.85
N ALA A 268 62.66 -48.51 26.04
CA ALA A 268 63.24 -49.55 25.18
C ALA A 268 62.90 -50.92 25.77
N ASP A 269 61.72 -51.43 25.47
CA ASP A 269 61.10 -52.62 26.07
C ASP A 269 61.76 -53.95 25.61
N ASP A 270 63.09 -54.05 25.58
CA ASP A 270 63.81 -55.26 25.19
C ASP A 270 65.03 -55.55 26.10
N GLN A 271 64.84 -56.60 26.92
CA GLN A 271 65.84 -57.51 27.52
C GLN A 271 67.13 -56.92 28.13
N GLY A 272 67.13 -56.76 29.46
CA GLY A 272 68.01 -57.55 30.33
C GLY A 272 69.53 -57.47 30.13
N THR A 273 70.14 -56.28 30.27
CA THR A 273 71.39 -56.04 31.02
C THR A 273 71.77 -54.56 30.93
N SER A 274 71.87 -53.87 32.06
CA SER A 274 72.33 -52.49 32.11
C SER A 274 73.79 -52.39 31.67
N PRO A 275 74.14 -51.65 30.59
CA PRO A 275 75.54 -51.43 30.27
C PRO A 275 76.17 -50.56 31.35
N ILE A 276 77.26 -51.05 31.95
CA ILE A 276 78.03 -50.39 33.01
C ILE A 276 78.74 -49.12 32.49
N TYR A 277 78.85 -48.94 31.17
CA TYR A 277 79.47 -47.78 30.53
C TYR A 277 78.44 -46.93 29.79
N VAL A 278 78.40 -45.62 30.08
CA VAL A 278 77.46 -44.67 29.49
C VAL A 278 78.24 -43.52 28.85
N SER A 279 78.23 -43.46 27.52
CA SER A 279 78.78 -42.31 26.80
C SER A 279 77.67 -41.27 26.58
N ALA A 280 77.97 -40.00 26.83
CA ALA A 280 77.08 -38.89 26.48
C ALA A 280 76.58 -38.95 25.02
N PRO A 281 77.41 -39.29 24.00
CA PRO A 281 76.90 -39.48 22.63
C PRO A 281 75.93 -40.65 22.48
N GLY A 282 76.03 -41.71 23.29
CA GLY A 282 75.09 -42.83 23.25
C GLY A 282 73.70 -42.47 23.78
N ILE A 283 73.63 -41.69 24.87
CA ILE A 283 72.36 -41.12 25.36
C ILE A 283 71.76 -40.19 24.30
N VAL A 284 72.57 -39.32 23.71
CA VAL A 284 72.13 -38.39 22.67
C VAL A 284 71.59 -39.15 21.46
N GLN A 285 72.21 -40.26 21.05
CA GLN A 285 71.71 -41.10 19.96
C GLN A 285 70.35 -41.72 20.28
N GLN A 286 70.12 -42.20 21.50
CA GLN A 286 68.83 -42.76 21.94
C GLN A 286 67.72 -41.68 22.05
N ILE A 287 68.07 -40.48 22.52
CA ILE A 287 67.14 -39.34 22.53
C ILE A 287 66.80 -38.95 21.09
N ASN A 288 67.77 -38.97 20.18
CA ASN A 288 67.55 -38.66 18.77
C ASN A 288 66.68 -39.71 18.07
N SER A 289 66.81 -41.00 18.39
CA SER A 289 65.93 -42.04 17.85
C SER A 289 64.49 -41.88 18.34
N LEU A 290 64.28 -41.62 19.64
CA LEU A 290 62.93 -41.33 20.17
C LEU A 290 62.34 -40.04 19.59
N ASN A 291 63.16 -39.02 19.35
CA ASN A 291 62.71 -37.80 18.70
C ASN A 291 62.30 -38.08 17.24
N PHE A 292 63.04 -38.95 16.53
CA PHE A 292 62.66 -39.38 15.19
C PHE A 292 61.35 -40.17 15.20
N GLU A 293 61.15 -41.09 16.15
CA GLU A 293 59.89 -41.83 16.32
C GLU A 293 58.72 -40.92 16.67
N SER A 294 58.93 -39.95 17.57
CA SER A 294 57.91 -38.93 17.93
C SER A 294 57.53 -38.08 16.72
N GLN A 295 58.51 -37.69 15.90
CA GLN A 295 58.26 -36.95 14.65
C GLN A 295 57.53 -37.81 13.62
N HIS A 296 57.88 -39.10 13.51
CA HIS A 296 57.17 -40.05 12.64
C HIS A 296 55.71 -40.22 13.06
N LEU A 297 55.45 -40.50 14.35
CA LEU A 297 54.10 -40.59 14.92
C LEU A 297 53.29 -39.30 14.72
N LYS A 298 53.94 -38.13 14.86
CA LYS A 298 53.29 -36.85 14.62
C LYS A 298 52.94 -36.65 13.15
N LEU A 299 53.83 -37.06 12.24
CA LEU A 299 53.58 -37.03 10.80
C LEU A 299 52.40 -37.95 10.45
N GLU A 300 52.41 -39.17 10.96
CA GLU A 300 51.36 -40.18 10.76
C GLU A 300 50.00 -39.72 11.30
N LEU A 301 49.98 -39.08 12.46
CA LEU A 301 48.78 -38.45 13.01
C LEU A 301 48.26 -37.33 12.11
N THR A 302 49.15 -36.48 11.59
CA THR A 302 48.74 -35.39 10.69
C THR A 302 48.23 -35.89 9.34
N THR A 303 48.81 -36.94 8.77
CA THR A 303 48.32 -37.53 7.52
C THR A 303 46.99 -38.23 7.73
N SER A 304 46.83 -39.00 8.82
CA SER A 304 45.57 -39.66 9.16
C SER A 304 44.43 -38.64 9.37
N LEU A 305 44.69 -37.56 10.09
CA LEU A 305 43.69 -36.51 10.35
C LEU A 305 43.31 -35.74 9.07
N LEU A 306 44.25 -35.57 8.14
CA LEU A 306 43.94 -35.01 6.81
C LEU A 306 43.06 -35.96 6.00
N ASP A 307 43.33 -37.26 6.03
CA ASP A 307 42.50 -38.27 5.34
C ASP A 307 41.08 -38.34 5.90
N GLU A 308 40.92 -38.29 7.23
CA GLU A 308 39.60 -38.23 7.88
C GLU A 308 38.84 -36.95 7.50
N LYS A 309 39.53 -35.81 7.46
CA LYS A 309 38.93 -34.55 7.00
C LYS A 309 38.49 -34.65 5.53
N MET A 310 39.31 -35.24 4.66
CA MET A 310 38.94 -35.44 3.26
C MET A 310 37.71 -36.34 3.13
N LYS A 311 37.61 -37.42 3.91
CA LYS A 311 36.41 -38.29 3.95
C LYS A 311 35.16 -37.51 4.35
N CYS A 312 35.24 -36.72 5.43
CA CYS A 312 34.11 -35.90 5.89
C CYS A 312 33.70 -34.85 4.85
N ILE A 313 34.67 -34.20 4.19
CA ILE A 313 34.40 -33.25 3.09
C ILE A 313 33.69 -33.96 1.93
N ASN A 314 34.13 -35.16 1.55
CA ASN A 314 33.49 -35.93 0.48
C ASN A 314 32.05 -36.33 0.84
N GLU A 315 31.80 -36.77 2.07
CA GLU A 315 30.44 -37.07 2.54
C GLU A 315 29.53 -35.82 2.52
N LEU A 316 30.05 -34.66 2.93
CA LEU A 316 29.34 -33.39 2.83
C LEU A 316 29.03 -33.03 1.37
N CYS A 317 29.99 -33.20 0.46
CA CYS A 317 29.78 -32.99 -0.98
C CYS A 317 28.68 -33.91 -1.54
N ASP A 318 28.66 -35.18 -1.16
CA ASP A 318 27.62 -36.12 -1.59
C ASP A 318 26.22 -35.72 -1.09
N ILE A 319 26.12 -35.26 0.16
CA ILE A 319 24.85 -34.75 0.71
C ILE A 319 24.40 -33.50 -0.04
N ILE A 320 25.31 -32.56 -0.32
CA ILE A 320 25.02 -31.34 -1.08
C ILE A 320 24.53 -31.70 -2.49
N GLN A 321 25.17 -32.66 -3.17
CA GLN A 321 24.73 -33.12 -4.49
C GLN A 321 23.33 -33.74 -4.45
N ARG A 322 23.01 -34.54 -3.42
CA ARG A 322 21.66 -35.10 -3.23
C ARG A 322 20.61 -34.00 -2.97
N LEU A 323 20.94 -33.02 -2.12
CA LEU A 323 20.07 -31.86 -1.88
C LEU A 323 19.86 -31.05 -3.15
N GLN A 324 20.90 -30.86 -3.95
CA GLN A 324 20.81 -30.19 -5.24
C GLN A 324 19.91 -30.95 -6.21
N GLN A 325 20.00 -32.28 -6.28
CA GLN A 325 19.10 -33.11 -7.10
C GLN A 325 17.64 -33.01 -6.64
N LEU A 326 17.39 -32.90 -5.33
CA LEU A 326 16.04 -32.75 -4.77
C LEU A 326 15.44 -31.36 -5.04
N LEU A 327 16.23 -30.31 -4.87
CA LEU A 327 15.79 -28.92 -5.03
C LEU A 327 15.69 -28.50 -6.50
N PHE A 328 16.55 -29.07 -7.34
CA PHE A 328 16.69 -28.76 -8.75
C PHE A 328 16.62 -30.07 -9.53
N ALA A 329 15.42 -30.51 -9.88
CA ALA A 329 15.17 -31.73 -10.66
C ALA A 329 15.88 -31.66 -12.04
N SER A 330 17.19 -31.96 -12.02
CA SER A 330 18.10 -32.09 -13.16
C SER A 330 18.61 -30.81 -13.85
N SER A 331 18.34 -29.59 -13.35
CA SER A 331 18.95 -28.36 -13.89
C SER A 331 19.15 -27.26 -12.85
N THR A 332 20.38 -26.78 -12.69
CA THR A 332 20.78 -25.66 -11.83
C THR A 332 20.25 -24.30 -12.26
N THR A 333 19.58 -24.21 -13.42
CA THR A 333 18.97 -22.98 -13.93
C THR A 333 17.47 -22.88 -13.65
N ALA A 334 16.85 -23.92 -13.09
CA ALA A 334 15.44 -23.90 -12.70
C ALA A 334 15.26 -23.27 -11.31
N GLN A 335 14.13 -22.62 -11.08
CA GLN A 335 13.77 -22.10 -9.75
C GLN A 335 13.69 -23.27 -8.75
N PRO A 336 14.22 -23.12 -7.52
CA PRO A 336 14.19 -24.18 -6.53
C PRO A 336 12.74 -24.53 -6.18
N VAL A 337 12.39 -25.80 -6.29
CA VAL A 337 11.05 -26.28 -5.92
C VAL A 337 11.04 -26.45 -4.39
N LEU A 338 10.64 -25.39 -3.69
CA LEU A 338 10.55 -25.35 -2.22
C LEU A 338 9.30 -26.08 -1.68
N SER A 339 8.35 -26.40 -2.56
CA SER A 339 7.09 -27.04 -2.19
C SER A 339 7.18 -28.55 -2.37
N PRO A 340 6.81 -29.36 -1.36
CA PRO A 340 6.73 -30.81 -1.50
C PRO A 340 5.84 -31.21 -2.69
N TRP A 341 6.27 -32.18 -3.48
CA TRP A 341 5.58 -32.66 -4.68
C TRP A 341 4.07 -32.98 -4.48
N PRO A 342 3.65 -33.59 -3.35
CA PRO A 342 2.23 -33.80 -3.07
C PRO A 342 1.43 -32.50 -2.99
N LEU A 343 1.99 -31.46 -2.37
CA LEU A 343 1.35 -30.16 -2.23
C LEU A 343 1.22 -29.46 -3.59
N MET A 344 2.21 -29.62 -4.47
CA MET A 344 2.20 -29.04 -5.82
C MET A 344 1.08 -29.66 -6.67
N LYS A 345 0.82 -30.96 -6.53
CA LYS A 345 -0.30 -31.63 -7.20
C LYS A 345 -1.66 -31.12 -6.72
N GLU A 346 -1.84 -31.00 -5.40
CA GLU A 346 -3.08 -30.48 -4.82
C GLU A 346 -3.33 -29.01 -5.20
N LEU A 347 -2.27 -28.18 -5.23
CA LEU A 347 -2.36 -26.79 -5.69
C LEU A 347 -2.78 -26.69 -7.17
N ALA A 348 -2.25 -27.56 -8.03
CA ALA A 348 -2.63 -27.59 -9.44
C ALA A 348 -4.10 -28.00 -9.66
N GLU A 349 -4.60 -28.99 -8.90
CA GLU A 349 -6.02 -29.35 -8.94
C GLU A 349 -6.90 -28.23 -8.37
N MET A 350 -6.47 -27.56 -7.31
CA MET A 350 -7.17 -26.39 -6.77
C MET A 350 -7.24 -25.23 -7.79
N GLU A 351 -6.15 -24.96 -8.51
CA GLU A 351 -6.11 -23.94 -9.56
C GLU A 351 -7.06 -24.29 -10.72
N LYS A 352 -7.14 -25.56 -11.09
CA LYS A 352 -8.11 -26.06 -12.08
C LYS A 352 -9.55 -25.84 -11.61
N VAL A 353 -9.89 -26.18 -10.37
CA VAL A 353 -11.23 -25.92 -9.80
C VAL A 353 -11.50 -24.41 -9.76
N ASN A 354 -10.52 -23.59 -9.39
CA ASN A 354 -10.67 -22.14 -9.35
C ASN A 354 -10.95 -21.55 -10.74
N SER A 355 -10.27 -22.05 -11.79
CA SER A 355 -10.53 -21.66 -13.17
C SER A 355 -11.96 -22.01 -13.63
N GLN A 356 -12.44 -23.20 -13.27
CA GLN A 356 -13.81 -23.64 -13.57
C GLN A 356 -14.84 -22.76 -12.86
N LEU A 357 -14.60 -22.43 -11.60
CA LEU A 357 -15.46 -21.53 -10.83
C LEU A 357 -15.50 -20.13 -11.44
N SER A 358 -14.35 -19.61 -11.89
CA SER A 358 -14.26 -18.30 -12.53
C SER A 358 -15.10 -18.24 -13.82
N ILE A 359 -15.03 -19.29 -14.65
CA ILE A 359 -15.84 -19.40 -15.88
C ILE A 359 -17.35 -19.43 -15.53
N ALA A 360 -17.74 -20.25 -14.55
CA ALA A 360 -19.14 -20.33 -14.12
C ALA A 360 -19.66 -18.99 -13.57
N LEU A 361 -18.82 -18.26 -12.83
CA LEU A 361 -19.16 -16.93 -12.31
C LEU A 361 -19.35 -15.92 -13.45
N GLU A 362 -18.46 -15.93 -14.45
CA GLU A 362 -18.59 -15.08 -15.64
C GLU A 362 -19.88 -15.37 -16.42
N GLU A 363 -20.26 -16.64 -16.54
CA GLU A 363 -21.51 -17.03 -17.19
C GLU A 363 -22.74 -16.53 -16.43
N VAL A 364 -22.79 -16.74 -15.11
CA VAL A 364 -23.90 -16.25 -14.26
C VAL A 364 -24.01 -14.73 -14.28
N THR A 365 -22.87 -14.03 -14.21
CA THR A 365 -22.87 -12.56 -14.26
C THR A 365 -23.28 -12.02 -15.62
N ARG A 366 -22.92 -12.71 -16.72
CA ARG A 366 -23.40 -12.39 -18.07
C ARG A 366 -24.90 -12.56 -18.17
N GLU A 367 -25.44 -13.72 -17.76
CA GLU A 367 -26.89 -13.94 -17.76
C GLU A 367 -27.63 -12.91 -16.91
N HIS A 368 -27.08 -12.54 -15.76
CA HIS A 368 -27.69 -11.55 -14.89
C HIS A 368 -27.78 -10.18 -15.57
N ARG A 369 -26.73 -9.76 -16.29
CA ARG A 369 -26.74 -8.52 -17.08
C ARG A 369 -27.76 -8.58 -18.20
N GLU A 370 -27.80 -9.68 -18.96
CA GLU A 370 -28.78 -9.87 -20.04
C GLU A 370 -30.22 -9.78 -19.50
N LYS A 371 -30.52 -10.47 -18.39
CA LYS A 371 -31.83 -10.39 -17.72
C LYS A 371 -32.13 -8.98 -17.20
N ALA A 372 -31.14 -8.28 -16.65
CA ALA A 372 -31.32 -6.90 -16.18
C ALA A 372 -31.66 -5.94 -17.33
N GLU A 373 -31.03 -6.08 -18.50
CA GLU A 373 -31.35 -5.27 -19.69
C GLU A 373 -32.76 -5.60 -20.23
N ILE A 374 -33.17 -6.87 -20.23
CA ILE A 374 -34.56 -7.26 -20.59
C ILE A 374 -35.57 -6.56 -19.67
N VAL A 375 -35.32 -6.56 -18.36
CA VAL A 375 -36.18 -5.89 -17.38
C VAL A 375 -36.22 -4.37 -17.60
N LYS A 376 -35.08 -3.77 -17.95
CA LYS A 376 -34.98 -2.34 -18.25
C LYS A 376 -35.73 -1.95 -19.52
N HIS A 377 -35.72 -2.79 -20.55
CA HIS A 377 -36.40 -2.53 -21.82
C HIS A 377 -37.90 -2.87 -21.78
N HIS A 378 -38.34 -3.79 -20.92
CA HIS A 378 -39.74 -4.23 -20.80
C HIS A 378 -40.30 -4.05 -19.37
N PRO A 379 -40.21 -2.84 -18.76
CA PRO A 379 -40.57 -2.64 -17.35
C PRO A 379 -42.06 -2.85 -17.07
N HIS A 380 -42.92 -2.51 -18.03
CA HIS A 380 -44.37 -2.66 -17.91
C HIS A 380 -44.82 -4.13 -18.02
N GLU A 381 -44.16 -4.93 -18.86
CA GLU A 381 -44.48 -6.35 -19.05
C GLU A 381 -43.98 -7.17 -17.85
N VAL A 382 -42.75 -6.96 -17.41
CA VAL A 382 -42.19 -7.60 -16.21
C VAL A 382 -42.97 -7.18 -14.96
N GLY A 383 -43.39 -5.91 -14.87
CA GLY A 383 -44.27 -5.44 -13.80
C GLY A 383 -45.63 -6.15 -13.80
N ARG A 384 -46.21 -6.39 -14.97
CA ARG A 384 -47.46 -7.17 -15.11
C ARG A 384 -47.27 -8.64 -14.78
N GLU A 385 -46.19 -9.28 -15.20
CA GLU A 385 -45.90 -10.68 -14.84
C GLU A 385 -45.73 -10.85 -13.32
N ARG A 386 -44.97 -9.95 -12.67
CA ARG A 386 -44.83 -9.94 -11.21
C ARG A 386 -46.17 -9.71 -10.52
N GLN A 387 -46.99 -8.80 -11.04
CA GLN A 387 -48.32 -8.53 -10.49
C GLN A 387 -49.26 -9.73 -10.67
N VAL A 388 -49.22 -10.41 -11.83
CA VAL A 388 -49.98 -11.65 -12.09
C VAL A 388 -49.52 -12.78 -11.17
N PHE A 389 -48.21 -12.92 -10.95
CA PHE A 389 -47.65 -13.89 -10.01
C PHE A 389 -48.13 -13.61 -8.58
N VAL A 390 -48.07 -12.37 -8.12
CA VAL A 390 -48.58 -11.98 -6.79
C VAL A 390 -50.08 -12.18 -6.69
N ASP A 391 -50.86 -11.76 -7.68
CA ASP A 391 -52.33 -11.90 -7.67
C ASP A 391 -52.74 -13.39 -7.77
N PHE A 392 -51.93 -14.26 -8.39
CA PHE A 392 -52.15 -15.71 -8.39
C PHE A 392 -52.11 -16.33 -6.99
N PHE A 393 -51.17 -15.89 -6.14
CA PHE A 393 -51.03 -16.41 -4.77
C PHE A 393 -51.84 -15.64 -3.73
N CYS A 394 -51.97 -14.32 -3.87
CA CYS A 394 -52.53 -13.45 -2.84
C CYS A 394 -53.97 -12.97 -3.15
N GLY A 395 -54.47 -13.12 -4.37
CA GLY A 395 -55.76 -12.54 -4.77
C GLY A 395 -56.36 -13.13 -6.05
N PRO A 396 -56.74 -14.42 -6.07
CA PRO A 396 -57.13 -15.13 -7.29
C PRO A 396 -58.38 -14.57 -7.97
N GLU A 397 -59.31 -13.97 -7.21
CA GLU A 397 -60.50 -13.32 -7.77
C GLU A 397 -60.18 -12.05 -8.56
N ARG A 398 -59.13 -11.32 -8.17
CA ARG A 398 -58.66 -10.12 -8.89
C ARG A 398 -58.04 -10.51 -10.23
N LEU A 399 -57.27 -11.60 -10.25
CA LEU A 399 -56.72 -12.18 -11.47
C LEU A 399 -57.84 -12.69 -12.41
N ARG A 400 -58.84 -13.40 -11.88
CA ARG A 400 -60.02 -13.86 -12.65
C ARG A 400 -60.80 -12.71 -13.29
N ASN A 401 -60.92 -11.57 -12.60
CA ASN A 401 -61.61 -10.39 -13.13
C ASN A 401 -60.79 -9.72 -14.24
N GLN A 402 -59.48 -9.56 -14.05
CA GLN A 402 -58.58 -9.03 -15.08
C GLN A 402 -58.55 -9.90 -16.35
N VAL A 403 -58.53 -11.23 -16.21
CA VAL A 403 -58.61 -12.16 -17.35
C VAL A 403 -59.95 -12.07 -18.07
N ARG A 404 -61.07 -11.93 -17.33
CA ARG A 404 -62.40 -11.72 -17.93
C ARG A 404 -62.47 -10.41 -18.73
N GLU A 405 -61.91 -9.33 -18.19
CA GLU A 405 -61.87 -8.02 -18.85
C GLU A 405 -60.97 -8.01 -20.10
N LEU A 406 -59.82 -8.68 -20.04
CA LEU A 406 -58.94 -8.90 -21.20
C LEU A 406 -59.62 -9.76 -22.28
N THR A 407 -60.32 -10.82 -21.88
CA THR A 407 -61.06 -11.68 -22.82
C THR A 407 -62.18 -10.91 -23.51
N ALA A 408 -62.86 -10.02 -22.78
CA ALA A 408 -63.89 -9.14 -23.34
C ALA A 408 -63.30 -8.13 -24.35
N ARG A 409 -62.14 -7.52 -24.04
CA ARG A 409 -61.43 -6.61 -24.95
C ARG A 409 -60.93 -7.28 -26.22
N VAL A 410 -60.39 -8.49 -26.13
CA VAL A 410 -59.94 -9.25 -27.31
C VAL A 410 -61.12 -9.65 -28.19
N LYS A 411 -62.24 -10.07 -27.61
CA LYS A 411 -63.47 -10.36 -28.36
C LYS A 411 -64.03 -9.11 -29.06
N ALA A 412 -63.90 -7.93 -28.47
CA ALA A 412 -64.31 -6.67 -29.07
C ALA A 412 -63.41 -6.19 -30.23
N LEU A 413 -62.17 -6.69 -30.31
CA LEU A 413 -61.22 -6.41 -31.41
C LEU A 413 -61.29 -7.42 -32.56
N GLN A 414 -62.08 -8.49 -32.41
CA GLN A 414 -62.30 -9.54 -33.42
C GLN A 414 -63.63 -9.39 -34.18
N ILE A 415 -64.38 -8.32 -33.91
CA ILE A 415 -65.54 -7.83 -34.67
C ILE A 415 -65.06 -6.63 -35.49
#